data_AF-A0A5D0HRP7-F1
#
_entry.id   AF-A0A5D0HRP7-F1
#
_cell.length_a   1.000
_cell.length_b   1.000
_cell.length_c   1.000
_cell.angle_alpha   90.00
_cell.angle_beta   90.00
_cell.angle_gamma   90.00
#
_symmetry.space_group_name_H-M   'P 1'
#
loop_
_entity.id
_entity.type
_entity.pdbx_description
1 polymer ?
#
loop_
_entity_poly.entity_id
_entity_poly.type
_entity_poly.pdbx_seq_one_letter_code
_entity_poly.pdbx_strand_id
1 'polypeptide(L)'
;MNEIGKMKLGYLFIKLSSLLSILFMVSCNTSVKDSKNNLNALAVEPQIPKTNTTINTQNFSFPNGKLKCLVISFDDGPEHDRILLEKLNKANIIGTFHFNSGRLGKRAEWLSSELGYDVHFVTETEIGTIYKGHEVSSHGVNHSGLNDQNDSVIRDEIGLDIDKLNALIAGTHHVPVKGLSYPFGAYDNQTLKTLKALGVEYARTTTSTKNFELPASNFLALNPTCHIFDAANYGSYFVYDEPKDMQLLNIWGHSYEFHNNWKLADSLCNLLGNKKEIWYAKTIELVDYLNAIKALSYTDDSVFNPSKDIAVWIKNNKGDFVELPPEQSMPVSFQSSFREIKTIDSLYPNSSTNIKYHVDWTRVNYNHRIATFKKSPLNFGDIVFVGNSITEQGGNWGEKLGVKNARNRGIAGDVTDGVLKRIDEITYYKPKAVFLLIGINDLFNLHYLKEIPSPEYVANNIIKITEVIHESSPETQIYLQTILPTSADYMAENINKVNALIKAREKDANYQLINLFEAFVGDNGLIKPHLTSDGTHLNELGYKLWVETIKSEVDLN
;
A
#
# COMPACT_ATOMS: atom_id res chain seq x y z
N MET A 1 -6.58 -39.76 -57.56
CA MET A 1 -5.92 -38.55 -57.04
C MET A 1 -6.68 -38.12 -55.79
N ASN A 2 -6.74 -38.99 -54.79
CA ASN A 2 -5.77 -39.29 -53.73
C ASN A 2 -6.15 -38.48 -52.49
N GLU A 3 -6.48 -39.05 -51.33
CA GLU A 3 -6.80 -40.41 -50.90
C GLU A 3 -7.37 -40.24 -49.46
N ILE A 4 -8.43 -40.98 -49.12
CA ILE A 4 -8.66 -41.72 -47.85
C ILE A 4 -8.71 -40.92 -46.53
N GLY A 5 -9.64 -41.06 -45.58
CA GLY A 5 -10.69 -42.04 -45.28
C GLY A 5 -11.17 -41.73 -43.83
N LYS A 6 -12.47 -41.53 -43.59
CA LYS A 6 -13.44 -42.50 -43.02
C LYS A 6 -13.21 -43.00 -41.58
N MET A 7 -14.31 -42.88 -40.81
CA MET A 7 -14.81 -43.67 -39.66
C MET A 7 -14.27 -43.32 -38.26
N LYS A 8 -15.10 -42.77 -37.34
CA LYS A 8 -16.21 -43.36 -36.53
C LYS A 8 -15.79 -44.50 -35.59
N LEU A 9 -15.92 -44.24 -34.28
CA LEU A 9 -16.36 -45.11 -33.16
C LEU A 9 -16.34 -44.20 -31.90
N GLY A 10 -17.22 -44.17 -30.91
CA GLY A 10 -18.35 -45.01 -30.50
C GLY A 10 -18.50 -44.88 -28.97
N TYR A 11 -19.63 -44.33 -28.51
CA TYR A 11 -20.37 -44.57 -27.26
C TYR A 11 -19.68 -45.10 -25.98
N LEU A 12 -19.91 -44.43 -24.82
CA LEU A 12 -20.63 -44.90 -23.59
C LEU A 12 -20.43 -43.86 -22.45
N PHE A 13 -21.43 -43.09 -21.97
CA PHE A 13 -22.56 -43.34 -21.04
C PHE A 13 -22.23 -43.59 -19.54
N ILE A 14 -23.07 -42.99 -18.65
CA ILE A 14 -23.32 -43.20 -17.19
C ILE A 14 -22.62 -42.14 -16.28
N LYS A 15 -23.24 -41.40 -15.33
CA LYS A 15 -24.58 -41.35 -14.70
C LYS A 15 -24.79 -39.99 -13.99
N LEU A 16 -26.06 -39.57 -13.88
CA LEU A 16 -26.60 -38.61 -12.92
C LEU A 16 -26.60 -39.15 -11.47
N SER A 17 -26.31 -38.27 -10.51
CA SER A 17 -26.85 -38.18 -9.12
C SER A 17 -26.08 -37.06 -8.41
N SER A 18 -26.60 -36.12 -7.63
CA SER A 18 -27.88 -35.95 -6.95
C SER A 18 -27.93 -34.51 -6.41
N LEU A 19 -29.09 -33.88 -6.51
CA LEU A 19 -29.46 -32.64 -5.83
C LEU A 19 -29.68 -32.88 -4.31
N LEU A 20 -29.73 -31.75 -3.59
CA LEU A 20 -30.29 -31.52 -2.25
C LEU A 20 -29.37 -31.78 -1.04
N SER A 21 -28.99 -30.68 -0.38
CA SER A 21 -29.23 -30.47 1.06
C SER A 21 -29.07 -28.99 1.47
N ILE A 22 -30.22 -28.34 1.67
CA ILE A 22 -30.58 -27.51 2.83
C ILE A 22 -29.87 -26.15 3.02
N LEU A 23 -30.57 -25.10 2.58
CA LEU A 23 -30.49 -23.72 3.10
C LEU A 23 -31.69 -23.55 4.06
N PHE A 24 -31.46 -23.20 5.33
CA PHE A 24 -32.54 -22.80 6.24
C PHE A 24 -32.31 -21.40 6.81
N MET A 25 -33.43 -20.70 6.94
CA MET A 25 -33.63 -19.27 7.08
C MET A 25 -33.13 -18.63 8.38
N VAL A 26 -32.78 -17.34 8.25
CA VAL A 26 -32.87 -16.32 9.29
C VAL A 26 -34.35 -16.02 9.58
N SER A 27 -34.76 -16.08 10.84
CA SER A 27 -35.62 -15.07 11.49
C SER A 27 -36.05 -15.51 12.90
N CYS A 28 -35.63 -14.74 13.91
CA CYS A 28 -36.39 -14.60 15.16
C CYS A 28 -36.26 -13.15 15.62
N ASN A 29 -37.35 -12.42 15.44
CA ASN A 29 -37.68 -11.21 16.18
C ASN A 29 -38.33 -11.64 17.50
N THR A 30 -37.99 -11.01 18.63
CA THR A 30 -38.93 -10.17 19.41
C THR A 30 -38.39 -9.74 20.78
N SER A 31 -38.57 -8.44 21.03
CA SER A 31 -38.91 -7.76 22.28
C SER A 31 -37.97 -7.80 23.49
N VAL A 32 -37.43 -6.62 23.82
CA VAL A 32 -37.58 -6.05 25.17
C VAL A 32 -37.98 -4.58 25.03
N LYS A 33 -39.06 -4.21 25.71
CA LYS A 33 -39.61 -2.86 25.86
C LYS A 33 -39.00 -2.15 27.07
N ASP A 34 -38.99 -0.83 26.97
CA ASP A 34 -39.05 0.19 28.02
C ASP A 34 -37.82 0.41 28.93
N SER A 35 -37.16 1.55 28.75
CA SER A 35 -37.38 2.69 29.65
C SER A 35 -36.74 3.98 29.11
N LYS A 36 -37.57 5.03 29.01
CA LYS A 36 -37.12 6.42 28.91
C LYS A 36 -36.69 6.85 30.31
N ASN A 37 -35.46 7.36 30.47
CA ASN A 37 -35.21 8.62 31.17
C ASN A 37 -33.72 8.97 31.21
N ASN A 38 -33.47 10.25 30.93
CA ASN A 38 -32.34 11.08 31.34
C ASN A 38 -30.94 10.63 30.92
N LEU A 39 -30.34 11.40 30.01
CA LEU A 39 -29.12 12.16 30.30
C LEU A 39 -28.89 13.18 29.19
N ASN A 40 -28.85 14.46 29.58
CA ASN A 40 -28.08 15.47 28.87
C ASN A 40 -26.62 14.99 28.84
N ALA A 41 -26.25 14.26 27.80
CA ALA A 41 -24.87 14.04 27.43
C ALA A 41 -24.62 14.95 26.24
N LEU A 42 -23.88 16.04 26.49
CA LEU A 42 -23.13 16.75 25.46
C LEU A 42 -22.55 15.70 24.54
N ALA A 43 -22.90 15.77 23.25
CA ALA A 43 -22.29 14.93 22.23
C ALA A 43 -20.79 15.23 22.26
N VAL A 44 -20.05 14.40 22.99
CA VAL A 44 -18.61 14.28 22.84
C VAL A 44 -18.47 13.76 21.43
N GLU A 45 -18.14 14.66 20.49
CA GLU A 45 -17.61 14.29 19.19
C GLU A 45 -16.60 13.17 19.44
N PRO A 46 -16.63 12.07 18.67
CA PRO A 46 -15.63 11.04 18.81
C PRO A 46 -14.28 11.71 18.63
N GLN A 47 -13.54 11.82 19.73
CA GLN A 47 -12.13 12.18 19.72
C GLN A 47 -11.47 11.10 18.86
N ILE A 48 -11.26 11.44 17.58
CA ILE A 48 -10.49 10.61 16.68
C ILE A 48 -9.16 10.43 17.39
N PRO A 49 -8.73 9.20 17.68
CA PRO A 49 -7.45 9.01 18.34
C PRO A 49 -6.40 9.74 17.52
N LYS A 50 -5.60 10.59 18.16
CA LYS A 50 -4.41 11.19 17.56
C LYS A 50 -3.44 10.05 17.23
N THR A 51 -3.63 9.38 16.10
CA THR A 51 -2.77 8.30 15.63
C THR A 51 -1.53 8.91 14.97
N ASN A 52 -0.76 9.65 15.75
CA ASN A 52 0.55 10.12 15.35
C ASN A 52 1.54 8.97 15.55
N THR A 53 1.60 8.03 14.60
CA THR A 53 2.54 6.90 14.66
C THR A 53 3.81 7.14 13.84
N THR A 54 3.81 8.16 12.98
CA THR A 54 4.93 8.49 12.09
C THR A 54 5.94 9.38 12.80
N ILE A 55 7.21 8.94 12.83
CA ILE A 55 8.32 9.74 13.37
C ILE A 55 8.44 11.05 12.58
N ASN A 56 8.63 12.16 13.30
CA ASN A 56 8.93 13.45 12.69
C ASN A 56 10.40 13.50 12.27
N THR A 57 10.70 13.03 11.06
CA THR A 57 12.05 12.89 10.50
C THR A 57 12.85 14.19 10.39
N GLN A 58 12.23 15.36 10.58
CA GLN A 58 12.90 16.68 10.62
C GLN A 58 13.58 16.98 11.95
N ASN A 59 13.15 16.28 13.01
CA ASN A 59 13.61 16.50 14.38
C ASN A 59 14.70 15.52 14.80
N PHE A 60 14.97 14.49 13.99
CA PHE A 60 15.91 13.43 14.31
C PHE A 60 16.87 13.19 13.15
N SER A 61 17.99 12.55 13.49
CA SER A 61 18.88 11.93 12.52
C SER A 61 19.15 10.50 12.96
N PHE A 62 19.81 9.71 12.12
CA PHE A 62 20.49 8.50 12.54
C PHE A 62 21.78 8.84 13.34
N PRO A 63 22.42 7.84 13.98
CA PRO A 63 23.64 8.05 14.74
C PRO A 63 24.70 8.87 14.02
N ASN A 64 25.37 9.75 14.77
CA ASN A 64 26.37 10.71 14.31
C ASN A 64 25.84 11.77 13.33
N GLY A 65 24.57 12.18 13.46
CA GLY A 65 24.01 13.26 12.62
C GLY A 65 23.64 12.82 11.20
N LYS A 66 23.68 11.53 10.89
CA LYS A 66 23.49 11.01 9.52
C LYS A 66 22.02 11.02 9.15
N LEU A 67 21.69 11.38 7.91
CA LEU A 67 20.31 11.36 7.42
C LEU A 67 19.99 10.12 6.56
N LYS A 68 20.96 9.26 6.30
CA LYS A 68 20.79 8.06 5.48
C LYS A 68 21.08 6.81 6.29
N CYS A 69 20.20 5.82 6.25
CA CYS A 69 20.43 4.49 6.79
C CYS A 69 20.32 3.43 5.68
N LEU A 70 21.29 2.51 5.65
CA LEU A 70 21.25 1.32 4.82
C LEU A 70 21.08 0.09 5.73
N VAL A 71 20.03 -0.66 5.48
CA VAL A 71 19.89 -2.05 5.93
C VAL A 71 19.75 -2.94 4.70
N ILE A 72 20.44 -4.07 4.70
CA ILE A 72 20.37 -5.05 3.61
C ILE A 72 20.22 -6.44 4.20
N SER A 73 19.34 -7.25 3.62
CA SER A 73 19.08 -8.60 4.11
C SER A 73 19.13 -9.67 3.01
N PHE A 74 19.52 -10.87 3.40
CA PHE A 74 19.58 -12.04 2.53
C PHE A 74 18.93 -13.25 3.19
N ASP A 75 18.25 -14.06 2.39
CA ASP A 75 17.43 -15.17 2.89
C ASP A 75 18.03 -16.54 2.49
N ASP A 76 17.55 -17.60 3.15
CA ASP A 76 17.84 -19.03 2.97
C ASP A 76 19.25 -19.54 3.35
N GLY A 77 20.27 -18.70 3.28
CA GLY A 77 21.66 -19.08 3.60
C GLY A 77 22.29 -20.14 2.65
N PRO A 78 22.21 -19.99 1.32
CA PRO A 78 22.94 -20.87 0.39
C PRO A 78 24.45 -20.61 0.48
N GLU A 79 25.26 -21.54 -0.01
CA GLU A 79 26.74 -21.43 -0.01
C GLU A 79 27.31 -20.18 -0.67
N HIS A 80 26.56 -19.54 -1.57
CA HIS A 80 26.90 -18.26 -2.20
C HIS A 80 27.10 -17.13 -1.17
N ASP A 81 26.52 -17.24 0.02
CA ASP A 81 26.73 -16.30 1.13
C ASP A 81 28.21 -16.11 1.43
N ARG A 82 29.04 -17.16 1.32
CA ARG A 82 30.48 -17.08 1.59
C ARG A 82 31.17 -16.02 0.71
N ILE A 83 30.82 -15.99 -0.57
CA ILE A 83 31.37 -15.01 -1.53
C ILE A 83 30.78 -13.63 -1.29
N LEU A 84 29.48 -13.55 -1.01
CA LEU A 84 28.80 -12.29 -0.74
C LEU A 84 29.35 -11.61 0.53
N LEU A 85 29.52 -12.35 1.62
CA LEU A 85 30.08 -11.87 2.89
C LEU A 85 31.45 -11.25 2.69
N GLU A 86 32.34 -11.86 1.90
CA GLU A 86 33.65 -11.25 1.59
C GLU A 86 33.52 -9.88 0.93
N LYS A 87 32.54 -9.71 0.02
CA LYS A 87 32.31 -8.44 -0.70
C LYS A 87 31.70 -7.39 0.23
N LEU A 88 30.68 -7.76 1.01
CA LEU A 88 30.05 -6.87 1.99
C LEU A 88 31.06 -6.38 3.04
N ASN A 89 31.89 -7.28 3.58
CA ASN A 89 32.92 -6.95 4.54
C ASN A 89 33.97 -5.98 3.97
N LYS A 90 34.42 -6.19 2.73
CA LYS A 90 35.34 -5.26 2.04
C LYS A 90 34.70 -3.87 1.82
N ALA A 91 33.38 -3.82 1.68
CA ALA A 91 32.61 -2.59 1.48
C ALA A 91 32.15 -1.91 2.79
N ASN A 92 32.47 -2.50 3.96
CA ASN A 92 31.94 -2.11 5.27
C ASN A 92 30.40 -2.02 5.29
N ILE A 93 29.73 -2.93 4.56
CA ILE A 93 28.27 -3.06 4.57
C ILE A 93 27.88 -4.14 5.58
N ILE A 94 27.01 -3.77 6.52
CA ILE A 94 26.42 -4.69 7.49
C ILE A 94 25.15 -5.29 6.88
N GLY A 95 24.95 -6.58 7.10
CA GLY A 95 23.87 -7.35 6.51
C GLY A 95 23.08 -8.12 7.56
N THR A 96 21.87 -8.52 7.20
CA THR A 96 20.98 -9.37 8.01
C THR A 96 20.68 -10.66 7.26
N PHE A 97 21.01 -11.80 7.84
CA PHE A 97 20.86 -13.09 7.17
C PHE A 97 19.78 -13.92 7.85
N HIS A 98 18.74 -14.28 7.10
CA HIS A 98 17.60 -15.05 7.58
C HIS A 98 17.78 -16.52 7.24
N PHE A 99 17.81 -17.39 8.24
CA PHE A 99 18.12 -18.81 8.06
C PHE A 99 16.93 -19.71 8.33
N ASN A 100 16.92 -20.86 7.66
CA ASN A 100 16.06 -21.98 8.01
C ASN A 100 16.88 -23.04 8.74
N SER A 101 16.74 -23.13 10.06
CA SER A 101 17.50 -24.07 10.88
C SER A 101 17.33 -25.53 10.45
N GLY A 102 16.16 -25.91 9.94
CA GLY A 102 15.88 -27.25 9.41
C GLY A 102 16.56 -27.55 8.07
N ARG A 103 17.17 -26.57 7.41
CA ARG A 103 17.85 -26.72 6.11
C ARG A 103 19.37 -26.65 6.18
N LEU A 104 19.93 -26.17 7.29
CA LEU A 104 21.37 -25.99 7.47
C LEU A 104 22.17 -27.28 7.16
N GLY A 105 23.22 -27.13 6.37
CA GLY A 105 24.11 -28.21 5.93
C GLY A 105 23.51 -29.22 4.94
N LYS A 106 22.24 -29.06 4.54
CA LYS A 106 21.59 -29.92 3.54
C LYS A 106 21.84 -29.41 2.13
N ARG A 107 21.70 -30.31 1.16
CA ARG A 107 21.65 -29.95 -0.26
C ARG A 107 20.38 -29.13 -0.55
N ALA A 108 20.53 -28.02 -1.24
CA ALA A 108 19.44 -27.17 -1.68
C ALA A 108 18.86 -27.75 -2.98
N GLU A 109 17.97 -28.74 -2.86
CA GLU A 109 17.44 -29.51 -4.01
C GLU A 109 16.90 -28.65 -5.16
N TRP A 110 16.03 -27.69 -4.83
CA TRP A 110 15.39 -26.81 -5.81
C TRP A 110 16.42 -25.91 -6.49
N LEU A 111 17.30 -25.28 -5.71
CA LEU A 111 18.31 -24.34 -6.21
C LEU A 111 19.37 -25.08 -7.03
N SER A 112 19.76 -26.29 -6.62
CA SER A 112 20.70 -27.12 -7.38
C SER A 112 20.13 -27.49 -8.74
N SER A 113 18.82 -27.78 -8.79
CA SER A 113 18.11 -28.07 -10.04
C SER A 113 18.01 -26.82 -10.93
N GLU A 114 17.75 -25.66 -10.34
CA GLU A 114 17.64 -24.38 -11.06
C GLU A 114 18.99 -23.92 -11.64
N LEU A 115 20.07 -24.05 -10.88
CA LEU A 115 21.40 -23.58 -11.29
C LEU A 115 22.19 -24.62 -12.09
N GLY A 116 21.78 -25.89 -12.08
CA GLY A 116 22.42 -26.97 -12.83
C GLY A 116 23.72 -27.52 -12.22
N TYR A 117 23.97 -27.27 -10.93
CA TYR A 117 25.07 -27.83 -10.16
C TYR A 117 24.65 -28.01 -8.69
N ASP A 118 25.37 -28.82 -7.93
CA ASP A 118 25.06 -29.05 -6.52
C ASP A 118 25.33 -27.80 -5.68
N VAL A 119 24.29 -27.33 -4.98
CA VAL A 119 24.33 -26.19 -4.07
C VAL A 119 23.92 -26.68 -2.67
N HIS A 120 24.65 -26.28 -1.65
CA HIS A 120 24.31 -26.60 -0.26
C HIS A 120 23.97 -25.33 0.53
N PHE A 121 23.12 -25.48 1.54
CA PHE A 121 22.96 -24.46 2.57
C PHE A 121 24.19 -24.46 3.48
N VAL A 122 24.50 -23.30 4.06
CA VAL A 122 25.58 -23.19 5.06
C VAL A 122 25.33 -24.12 6.24
N THR A 123 26.42 -24.59 6.86
CA THR A 123 26.36 -25.56 7.96
C THR A 123 26.10 -24.88 9.30
N GLU A 124 25.62 -25.66 10.27
CA GLU A 124 25.41 -25.16 11.64
C GLU A 124 26.67 -24.54 12.27
N THR A 125 27.85 -25.09 11.99
CA THR A 125 29.13 -24.59 12.54
C THR A 125 29.58 -23.27 11.92
N GLU A 126 29.02 -22.91 10.76
CA GLU A 126 29.37 -21.67 10.06
C GLU A 126 28.59 -20.46 10.59
N ILE A 127 27.36 -20.66 11.09
CA ILE A 127 26.46 -19.57 11.52
C ILE A 127 27.15 -18.62 12.49
N GLY A 128 27.77 -19.15 13.55
CA GLY A 128 28.45 -18.35 14.57
C GLY A 128 29.81 -17.76 14.16
N THR A 129 30.30 -18.05 12.95
CA THR A 129 31.66 -17.71 12.52
C THR A 129 31.68 -16.80 11.29
N ILE A 130 31.22 -17.28 10.13
CA ILE A 130 31.38 -16.54 8.86
C ILE A 130 30.52 -15.27 8.81
N TYR A 131 29.43 -15.24 9.60
CA TYR A 131 28.51 -14.10 9.69
C TYR A 131 28.93 -13.07 10.75
N LYS A 132 30.12 -13.19 11.37
CA LYS A 132 30.58 -12.25 12.39
C LYS A 132 30.44 -10.78 11.94
N GLY A 133 29.76 -9.98 12.75
CA GLY A 133 29.49 -8.56 12.47
C GLY A 133 28.16 -8.30 11.74
N HIS A 134 27.56 -9.33 11.15
CA HIS A 134 26.23 -9.32 10.56
C HIS A 134 25.16 -9.80 11.56
N GLU A 135 23.90 -9.54 11.25
CA GLU A 135 22.76 -10.08 12.01
C GLU A 135 22.42 -11.50 11.55
N VAL A 136 22.15 -12.38 12.51
CA VAL A 136 21.56 -13.70 12.30
C VAL A 136 20.09 -13.59 12.68
N SER A 137 19.21 -14.01 11.77
CA SER A 137 17.76 -13.80 11.89
C SER A 137 16.99 -15.04 11.42
N SER A 138 15.71 -15.14 11.80
CA SER A 138 14.89 -16.32 11.48
C SER A 138 14.30 -16.24 10.07
N HIS A 139 14.17 -17.39 9.41
CA HIS A 139 13.34 -17.58 8.22
C HIS A 139 12.37 -18.77 8.38
N GLY A 140 12.18 -19.22 9.62
CA GLY A 140 11.40 -20.41 9.97
C GLY A 140 12.13 -21.73 9.70
N VAL A 141 11.78 -22.80 10.41
CA VAL A 141 12.53 -24.07 10.35
C VAL A 141 12.63 -24.64 8.93
N ASN A 142 11.52 -24.65 8.18
CA ASN A 142 11.40 -25.36 6.91
C ASN A 142 11.07 -24.47 5.71
N HIS A 143 10.96 -23.15 5.92
CA HIS A 143 10.48 -22.16 4.95
C HIS A 143 9.01 -22.41 4.59
N SER A 144 8.17 -22.64 5.59
CA SER A 144 6.72 -22.80 5.40
C SER A 144 6.02 -21.44 5.33
N GLY A 145 5.03 -21.28 4.44
CA GLY A 145 4.16 -20.10 4.44
C GLY A 145 3.35 -20.02 5.74
N LEU A 146 3.30 -18.84 6.36
CA LEU A 146 2.71 -18.67 7.70
C LEU A 146 1.24 -18.22 7.68
N ASN A 147 0.69 -17.84 6.51
CA ASN A 147 -0.72 -17.52 6.35
C ASN A 147 -1.59 -18.79 6.42
N ASP A 148 -2.81 -18.64 6.92
CA ASP A 148 -3.81 -19.71 7.05
C ASP A 148 -3.32 -20.89 7.91
N GLN A 149 -2.34 -20.64 8.80
CA GLN A 149 -1.79 -21.63 9.74
C GLN A 149 -2.38 -21.44 11.15
N ASN A 150 -2.48 -22.54 11.89
CA ASN A 150 -2.83 -22.51 13.30
C ASN A 150 -1.66 -22.01 14.17
N ASP A 151 -1.96 -21.38 15.32
CA ASP A 151 -0.96 -20.82 16.26
C ASP A 151 0.17 -21.81 16.60
N SER A 152 -0.15 -23.09 16.84
CA SER A 152 0.84 -24.13 17.14
C SER A 152 1.85 -24.34 16.01
N VAL A 153 1.38 -24.35 14.75
CA VAL A 153 2.27 -24.55 13.59
C VAL A 153 3.20 -23.35 13.43
N ILE A 154 2.68 -22.13 13.62
CA ILE A 154 3.49 -20.91 13.56
C ILE A 154 4.53 -20.89 14.69
N ARG A 155 4.15 -21.33 15.92
CA ARG A 155 5.10 -21.44 17.04
C ARG A 155 6.17 -22.47 16.80
N ASP A 156 5.82 -23.63 16.25
CA ASP A 156 6.80 -24.66 15.93
C ASP A 156 7.74 -24.19 14.82
N GLU A 157 7.20 -23.57 13.76
CA GLU A 157 8.01 -23.11 12.62
C GLU A 157 8.92 -21.94 12.99
N ILE A 158 8.50 -21.01 13.85
CA ILE A 158 9.29 -19.81 14.18
C ILE A 158 10.03 -19.94 15.52
N GLY A 159 9.36 -20.44 16.56
CA GLY A 159 9.95 -20.58 17.88
C GLY A 159 11.11 -21.57 17.89
N LEU A 160 10.96 -22.75 17.27
CA LEU A 160 12.05 -23.73 17.20
C LEU A 160 13.22 -23.22 16.35
N ASP A 161 12.95 -22.43 15.32
CA ASP A 161 13.98 -21.82 14.49
C ASP A 161 14.81 -20.81 15.28
N ILE A 162 14.13 -19.90 15.99
CA ILE A 162 14.76 -18.91 16.87
C ILE A 162 15.59 -19.61 17.96
N ASP A 163 15.03 -20.61 18.64
CA ASP A 163 15.73 -21.35 19.70
C ASP A 163 16.99 -22.04 19.17
N LYS A 164 16.89 -22.70 18.01
CA LYS A 164 18.02 -23.39 17.39
C LYS A 164 19.10 -22.40 16.94
N LEU A 165 18.72 -21.31 16.27
CA LEU A 165 19.68 -20.28 15.85
C LEU A 165 20.37 -19.61 17.04
N ASN A 166 19.62 -19.30 18.10
CA ASN A 166 20.18 -18.80 19.36
C ASN A 166 21.20 -19.77 19.98
N ALA A 167 20.93 -21.07 19.95
CA ALA A 167 21.88 -22.08 20.42
C ALA A 167 23.16 -22.12 19.57
N LEU A 168 23.07 -21.94 18.25
CA LEU A 168 24.22 -21.93 17.34
C LEU A 168 25.12 -20.70 17.49
N ILE A 169 24.54 -19.56 17.86
CA ILE A 169 25.28 -18.32 18.10
C ILE A 169 25.67 -18.11 19.57
N ALA A 170 25.28 -19.01 20.47
CA ALA A 170 25.63 -18.93 21.88
C ALA A 170 27.16 -18.92 22.06
N GLY A 171 27.67 -17.96 22.83
CA GLY A 171 29.11 -17.79 23.06
C GLY A 171 29.87 -17.11 21.91
N THR A 172 29.16 -16.58 20.91
CA THR A 172 29.73 -15.78 19.82
C THR A 172 29.51 -14.28 20.07
N HIS A 173 29.80 -13.43 19.07
CA HIS A 173 29.61 -11.97 19.15
C HIS A 173 28.21 -11.53 18.69
N HIS A 174 27.33 -12.47 18.34
CA HIS A 174 25.98 -12.17 17.88
C HIS A 174 25.04 -11.90 19.05
N VAL A 175 24.05 -11.05 18.79
CA VAL A 175 22.93 -10.81 19.70
C VAL A 175 21.85 -11.89 19.51
N PRO A 176 20.96 -12.12 20.49
CA PRO A 176 19.85 -13.04 20.33
C PRO A 176 18.99 -12.72 19.11
N VAL A 177 18.51 -13.77 18.44
CA VAL A 177 17.63 -13.68 17.27
C VAL A 177 16.30 -13.07 17.67
N LYS A 178 15.98 -11.92 17.07
CA LYS A 178 14.75 -11.14 17.30
C LYS A 178 13.96 -10.84 16.03
N GLY A 179 14.53 -11.17 14.88
CA GLY A 179 14.00 -10.84 13.57
C GLY A 179 13.45 -12.02 12.80
N LEU A 180 12.68 -11.71 11.76
CA LEU A 180 12.12 -12.67 10.82
C LEU A 180 12.12 -12.08 9.39
N SER A 181 12.28 -12.93 8.38
CA SER A 181 11.76 -12.67 7.02
C SER A 181 10.63 -13.65 6.76
N TYR A 182 9.49 -13.19 6.23
CA TYR A 182 8.36 -14.08 5.97
C TYR A 182 8.64 -14.99 4.77
N PRO A 183 8.65 -16.33 4.93
CA PRO A 183 8.73 -17.24 3.79
C PRO A 183 7.61 -16.93 2.80
N PHE A 184 7.95 -16.76 1.53
CA PHE A 184 7.02 -16.38 0.44
C PHE A 184 6.28 -15.04 0.65
N GLY A 185 6.65 -14.23 1.65
CA GLY A 185 5.89 -13.03 2.04
C GLY A 185 4.52 -13.34 2.67
N ALA A 186 4.31 -14.59 3.10
CA ALA A 186 3.03 -15.11 3.56
C ALA A 186 2.82 -14.88 5.07
N TYR A 187 1.84 -14.05 5.43
CA TYR A 187 1.43 -13.81 6.81
C TYR A 187 -0.03 -13.31 6.91
N ASP A 188 -0.64 -13.47 8.08
CA ASP A 188 -1.95 -12.94 8.41
C ASP A 188 -2.01 -12.41 9.87
N ASN A 189 -3.21 -12.03 10.33
CA ASN A 189 -3.40 -11.50 11.68
C ASN A 189 -3.06 -12.51 12.80
N GLN A 190 -3.27 -13.81 12.56
CA GLN A 190 -2.88 -14.85 13.51
C GLN A 190 -1.36 -14.94 13.58
N THR A 191 -0.67 -14.92 12.43
CA THR A 191 0.80 -14.82 12.37
C THR A 191 1.31 -13.66 13.22
N LEU A 192 0.83 -12.44 12.98
CA LEU A 192 1.28 -11.25 13.71
C LEU A 192 1.11 -11.38 15.23
N LYS A 193 -0.01 -11.96 15.68
CA LYS A 193 -0.28 -12.20 17.10
C LYS A 193 0.71 -13.21 17.69
N THR A 194 0.98 -14.30 16.98
CA THR A 194 1.91 -15.33 17.42
C THR A 194 3.35 -14.80 17.48
N LEU A 195 3.81 -14.08 16.46
CA LEU A 195 5.14 -13.48 16.43
C LEU A 195 5.38 -12.51 17.60
N LYS A 196 4.39 -11.67 17.89
CA LYS A 196 4.45 -10.78 19.07
C LYS A 196 4.58 -11.57 20.37
N ALA A 197 3.87 -12.69 20.50
CA ALA A 197 3.95 -13.54 21.69
C ALA A 197 5.28 -14.30 21.79
N LEU A 198 5.99 -14.50 20.68
CA LEU A 198 7.33 -15.10 20.63
C LEU A 198 8.45 -14.08 20.86
N GLY A 199 8.13 -12.79 21.00
CA GLY A 199 9.12 -11.74 21.17
C GLY A 199 9.87 -11.35 19.89
N VAL A 200 9.30 -11.68 18.72
CA VAL A 200 9.82 -11.16 17.44
C VAL A 200 9.58 -9.66 17.39
N GLU A 201 10.63 -8.91 17.11
CA GLU A 201 10.62 -7.44 17.13
C GLU A 201 10.43 -6.84 15.75
N TYR A 202 10.84 -7.55 14.69
CA TYR A 202 10.55 -7.18 13.31
C TYR A 202 10.35 -8.41 12.42
N ALA A 203 9.56 -8.24 11.35
CA ALA A 203 9.39 -9.24 10.31
C ALA A 203 9.31 -8.58 8.93
N ARG A 204 10.27 -8.91 8.06
CA ARG A 204 10.42 -8.34 6.71
C ARG A 204 9.43 -8.97 5.73
N THR A 205 8.70 -8.16 4.98
CA THR A 205 7.80 -8.60 3.90
C THR A 205 8.50 -8.59 2.52
N THR A 206 7.82 -9.09 1.49
CA THR A 206 8.26 -9.00 0.09
C THR A 206 7.71 -7.77 -0.66
N THR A 207 6.91 -6.93 0.00
CA THR A 207 6.28 -5.76 -0.63
C THR A 207 7.22 -4.56 -0.64
N SER A 208 7.69 -4.17 -1.83
CA SER A 208 8.56 -3.00 -1.99
C SER A 208 7.81 -1.68 -1.81
N THR A 209 8.29 -0.80 -0.93
CA THR A 209 7.75 0.57 -0.75
C THR A 209 8.09 1.49 -1.92
N LYS A 210 9.21 1.22 -2.61
CA LYS A 210 9.74 2.04 -3.72
C LYS A 210 10.02 3.49 -3.34
N ASN A 211 10.27 3.74 -2.06
CA ASN A 211 10.62 5.04 -1.50
C ASN A 211 11.63 4.88 -0.34
N PHE A 212 12.17 6.00 0.14
CA PHE A 212 13.12 6.02 1.25
C PHE A 212 12.48 6.38 2.59
N GLU A 213 11.16 6.25 2.73
CA GLU A 213 10.46 6.61 3.96
C GLU A 213 10.77 5.64 5.09
N LEU A 214 10.73 6.14 6.33
CA LEU A 214 10.82 5.28 7.51
C LEU A 214 9.52 4.45 7.69
N PRO A 215 9.61 3.23 8.23
CA PRO A 215 8.42 2.41 8.50
C PRO A 215 7.45 3.07 9.51
N ALA A 216 6.16 3.04 9.19
CA ALA A 216 5.12 3.84 9.84
C ALA A 216 4.77 3.45 11.29
N SER A 217 5.14 2.25 11.77
CA SER A 217 5.23 1.86 13.19
C SER A 217 5.25 0.34 13.42
N ASN A 218 4.56 -0.43 12.57
CA ASN A 218 4.48 -1.88 12.70
C ASN A 218 5.72 -2.56 12.09
N PHE A 219 6.68 -2.93 12.93
CA PHE A 219 7.89 -3.63 12.49
C PHE A 219 7.65 -5.10 12.15
N LEU A 220 6.53 -5.70 12.57
CA LEU A 220 6.13 -7.04 12.12
C LEU A 220 5.57 -7.05 10.69
N ALA A 221 5.48 -5.89 10.04
CA ALA A 221 5.21 -5.76 8.61
C ALA A 221 6.22 -4.78 8.00
N LEU A 222 7.51 -5.09 8.15
CA LEU A 222 8.60 -4.25 7.67
C LEU A 222 8.77 -4.41 6.15
N ASN A 223 8.17 -3.50 5.39
CA ASN A 223 8.29 -3.46 3.95
C ASN A 223 9.68 -2.94 3.53
N PRO A 224 10.44 -3.67 2.69
CA PRO A 224 11.71 -3.18 2.14
C PRO A 224 11.48 -2.07 1.11
N THR A 225 12.50 -1.26 0.86
CA THR A 225 12.49 -0.27 -0.24
C THR A 225 12.41 -0.98 -1.59
N CYS A 226 13.27 -1.97 -1.80
CA CYS A 226 13.34 -2.69 -3.07
C CYS A 226 13.99 -4.09 -2.93
N HIS A 227 13.82 -4.89 -3.98
CA HIS A 227 14.58 -6.12 -4.17
C HIS A 227 16.00 -5.82 -4.71
N ILE A 228 16.92 -6.76 -4.60
CA ILE A 228 18.34 -6.59 -4.96
C ILE A 228 18.55 -6.23 -6.45
N PHE A 229 17.67 -6.70 -7.33
CA PHE A 229 17.71 -6.35 -8.75
C PHE A 229 17.47 -4.86 -9.03
N ASP A 230 16.73 -4.17 -8.16
CA ASP A 230 16.48 -2.74 -8.28
C ASP A 230 17.46 -1.89 -7.44
N ALA A 231 18.31 -2.53 -6.63
CA ALA A 231 19.14 -1.86 -5.64
C ALA A 231 20.15 -0.87 -6.25
N ALA A 232 20.62 -1.11 -7.48
CA ALA A 232 21.52 -0.18 -8.15
C ALA A 232 20.82 1.14 -8.53
N ASN A 233 19.56 1.06 -8.95
CA ASN A 233 18.76 2.22 -9.31
C ASN A 233 18.42 3.05 -8.07
N TYR A 234 17.78 2.44 -7.08
CA TYR A 234 17.43 3.14 -5.83
C TYR A 234 18.68 3.58 -5.06
N GLY A 235 19.73 2.75 -5.03
CA GLY A 235 21.01 3.09 -4.42
C GLY A 235 21.67 4.31 -5.04
N SER A 236 21.55 4.50 -6.36
CA SER A 236 22.11 5.68 -7.03
C SER A 236 21.37 6.95 -6.59
N TYR A 237 20.05 6.94 -6.60
CA TYR A 237 19.26 8.07 -6.07
C TYR A 237 19.57 8.32 -4.60
N PHE A 238 19.61 7.26 -3.80
CA PHE A 238 19.88 7.33 -2.37
C PHE A 238 21.27 7.92 -2.07
N VAL A 239 22.31 7.57 -2.83
CA VAL A 239 23.67 8.07 -2.60
C VAL A 239 23.80 9.53 -3.04
N TYR A 240 23.27 9.88 -4.22
CA TYR A 240 23.50 11.20 -4.83
C TYR A 240 22.51 12.29 -4.41
N ASP A 241 21.35 11.95 -3.83
CA ASP A 241 20.40 12.93 -3.30
C ASP A 241 20.94 13.59 -2.02
N GLU A 242 20.64 14.87 -1.81
CA GLU A 242 20.93 15.56 -0.55
C GLU A 242 19.66 15.56 0.34
N PRO A 243 19.57 14.65 1.32
CA PRO A 243 18.35 14.45 2.07
C PRO A 243 18.11 15.65 3.00
N LYS A 244 16.86 16.11 3.03
CA LYS A 244 16.39 17.09 4.03
C LYS A 244 15.95 16.43 5.34
N ASP A 245 15.61 15.16 5.27
CA ASP A 245 15.00 14.35 6.31
C ASP A 245 15.64 12.96 6.35
N MET A 246 15.44 12.20 7.44
CA MET A 246 15.88 10.81 7.52
C MET A 246 15.32 9.95 6.37
N GLN A 247 16.20 9.23 5.70
CA GLN A 247 15.92 8.31 4.60
C GLN A 247 16.45 6.92 4.90
N LEU A 248 15.63 5.90 4.63
CA LEU A 248 15.98 4.49 4.76
C LEU A 248 16.04 3.83 3.39
N LEU A 249 17.17 3.20 3.08
CA LEU A 249 17.28 2.23 2.00
C LEU A 249 17.30 0.82 2.62
N ASN A 250 16.18 0.10 2.49
CA ASN A 250 16.04 -1.28 2.95
C ASN A 250 16.01 -2.22 1.75
N ILE A 251 17.06 -3.02 1.56
CA ILE A 251 17.22 -3.91 0.40
C ILE A 251 17.12 -5.36 0.85
N TRP A 252 16.46 -6.20 0.05
CA TRP A 252 16.47 -7.63 0.26
C TRP A 252 16.77 -8.42 -1.02
N GLY A 253 17.25 -9.65 -0.88
CA GLY A 253 17.40 -10.60 -1.98
C GLY A 253 17.98 -11.91 -1.49
N HIS A 254 18.58 -12.69 -2.38
CA HIS A 254 19.30 -13.91 -2.06
C HIS A 254 20.70 -13.87 -2.67
N SER A 255 21.69 -14.42 -1.98
CA SER A 255 23.07 -14.38 -2.47
C SER A 255 23.28 -15.20 -3.75
N TYR A 256 22.49 -16.26 -3.96
CA TYR A 256 22.52 -17.05 -5.20
C TYR A 256 22.11 -16.24 -6.43
N GLU A 257 21.40 -15.13 -6.28
CA GLU A 257 21.00 -14.28 -7.42
C GLU A 257 22.19 -13.59 -8.10
N PHE A 258 23.37 -13.62 -7.46
CA PHE A 258 24.63 -13.15 -8.03
C PHE A 258 25.48 -14.26 -8.66
N HIS A 259 25.05 -15.53 -8.64
CA HIS A 259 25.90 -16.68 -9.00
C HIS A 259 26.58 -16.56 -10.37
N ASN A 260 25.90 -15.96 -11.36
CA ASN A 260 26.41 -15.73 -12.71
C ASN A 260 26.89 -14.30 -12.95
N ASN A 261 26.75 -13.40 -11.96
CA ASN A 261 27.06 -11.99 -12.10
C ASN A 261 27.53 -11.33 -10.79
N TRP A 262 28.63 -11.86 -10.23
CA TRP A 262 29.28 -11.26 -9.06
C TRP A 262 29.77 -9.82 -9.29
N LYS A 263 29.91 -9.38 -10.55
CA LYS A 263 30.20 -7.97 -10.88
C LYS A 263 29.07 -7.04 -10.48
N LEU A 264 27.82 -7.51 -10.46
CA LEU A 264 26.69 -6.74 -9.94
C LEU A 264 26.81 -6.52 -8.43
N ALA A 265 27.20 -7.56 -7.68
CA ALA A 265 27.48 -7.44 -6.25
C ALA A 265 28.65 -6.47 -5.99
N ASP A 266 29.72 -6.52 -6.79
CA ASP A 266 30.83 -5.57 -6.69
C ASP A 266 30.38 -4.13 -7.00
N SER A 267 29.53 -3.94 -8.01
CA SER A 267 29.00 -2.63 -8.39
C SER A 267 28.12 -2.04 -7.28
N LEU A 268 27.26 -2.86 -6.68
CA LEU A 268 26.45 -2.47 -5.53
C LEU A 268 27.31 -2.11 -4.31
N CYS A 269 28.32 -2.92 -4.01
CA CYS A 269 29.27 -2.65 -2.93
C CYS A 269 30.05 -1.35 -3.15
N ASN A 270 30.48 -1.07 -4.37
CA ASN A 270 31.17 0.18 -4.72
C ASN A 270 30.24 1.40 -4.65
N LEU A 271 28.98 1.23 -5.05
CA LEU A 271 27.98 2.29 -5.01
C LEU A 271 27.61 2.65 -3.57
N LEU A 272 27.28 1.65 -2.75
CA LEU A 272 26.67 1.83 -1.44
C LEU A 272 27.65 1.80 -0.28
N GLY A 273 28.79 1.11 -0.41
CA GLY A 273 29.75 0.91 0.67
C GLY A 273 30.63 2.13 0.95
N ASN A 274 31.23 2.15 2.14
CA ASN A 274 32.24 3.15 2.55
C ASN A 274 31.81 4.63 2.45
N LYS A 275 30.51 4.93 2.51
CA LYS A 275 29.96 6.30 2.51
C LYS A 275 29.88 6.83 3.93
N LYS A 276 30.51 7.97 4.20
CA LYS A 276 30.58 8.54 5.55
C LYS A 276 29.21 9.01 6.03
N GLU A 277 28.40 9.50 5.10
CA GLU A 277 27.04 9.99 5.27
C GLU A 277 25.99 8.90 5.52
N ILE A 278 26.32 7.61 5.31
CA ILE A 278 25.38 6.49 5.51
C ILE A 278 25.65 5.81 6.85
N TRP A 279 24.58 5.53 7.59
CA TRP A 279 24.60 4.61 8.72
C TRP A 279 24.29 3.20 8.22
N TYR A 280 25.30 2.33 8.27
CA TYR A 280 25.15 0.90 7.99
C TYR A 280 24.71 0.23 9.28
N ALA A 281 23.56 -0.44 9.24
CA ALA A 281 22.95 -1.04 10.42
C ALA A 281 22.51 -2.48 10.14
N LYS A 282 22.48 -3.29 11.21
CA LYS A 282 21.63 -4.48 11.25
C LYS A 282 20.16 -4.06 11.22
N THR A 283 19.28 -4.96 10.81
CA THR A 283 17.84 -4.64 10.80
C THR A 283 17.33 -4.42 12.22
N ILE A 284 17.75 -5.24 13.18
CA ILE A 284 17.40 -5.04 14.59
C ILE A 284 17.92 -3.72 15.16
N GLU A 285 19.13 -3.28 14.79
CA GLU A 285 19.70 -2.01 15.25
C GLU A 285 18.87 -0.81 14.77
N LEU A 286 18.37 -0.85 13.53
CA LEU A 286 17.43 0.15 13.01
C LEU A 286 16.12 0.13 13.82
N VAL A 287 15.55 -1.05 14.06
CA VAL A 287 14.27 -1.22 14.77
C VAL A 287 14.37 -0.69 16.20
N ASP A 288 15.42 -1.08 16.92
CA ASP A 288 15.73 -0.63 18.27
C ASP A 288 15.92 0.89 18.33
N TYR A 289 16.65 1.45 17.37
CA TYR A 289 16.87 2.90 17.28
C TYR A 289 15.57 3.69 17.05
N LEU A 290 14.73 3.22 16.12
CA LEU A 290 13.43 3.85 15.86
C LEU A 290 12.49 3.69 17.06
N ASN A 291 12.55 2.57 17.80
CA ASN A 291 11.82 2.40 19.05
C ASN A 291 12.32 3.34 20.15
N ALA A 292 13.63 3.57 20.26
CA ALA A 292 14.20 4.53 21.21
C ALA A 292 13.73 5.97 20.91
N ILE A 293 13.67 6.38 19.64
CA ILE A 293 13.07 7.66 19.24
C ILE A 293 11.61 7.73 19.69
N LYS A 294 10.82 6.69 19.43
CA LYS A 294 9.40 6.64 19.79
C LYS A 294 9.16 6.66 21.30
N ALA A 295 10.10 6.16 22.09
CA ALA A 295 10.00 6.05 23.54
C ALA A 295 10.36 7.36 24.26
N LEU A 296 10.96 8.34 23.58
CA LEU A 296 11.32 9.62 24.20
C LEU A 296 10.12 10.26 24.91
N SER A 297 10.38 10.81 26.10
CA SER A 297 9.38 11.48 26.92
C SER A 297 9.58 12.99 26.88
N TYR A 298 8.50 13.74 26.69
CA TYR A 298 8.54 15.19 26.46
C TYR A 298 7.86 15.97 27.57
N THR A 299 8.43 17.15 27.84
CA THR A 299 7.80 18.28 28.54
C THR A 299 7.66 19.45 27.57
N ASP A 300 7.24 20.63 28.04
CA ASP A 300 7.05 21.80 27.18
C ASP A 300 8.36 22.30 26.53
N ASP A 301 9.50 22.16 27.21
CA ASP A 301 10.79 22.71 26.80
C ASP A 301 11.97 21.72 26.88
N SER A 302 11.73 20.48 27.29
CA SER A 302 12.75 19.45 27.39
C SER A 302 12.26 18.05 27.01
N VAL A 303 13.21 17.20 26.65
CA VAL A 303 13.00 15.79 26.30
C VAL A 303 13.90 14.91 27.17
N PHE A 304 13.43 13.72 27.52
CA PHE A 304 14.14 12.68 28.24
C PHE A 304 14.23 11.42 27.39
N ASN A 305 15.41 10.81 27.36
CA ASN A 305 15.63 9.50 26.73
C ASN A 305 15.54 8.38 27.78
N PRO A 306 14.46 7.58 27.81
CA PRO A 306 14.31 6.50 28.78
C PRO A 306 15.05 5.22 28.38
N SER A 307 15.71 5.18 27.21
CA SER A 307 16.52 4.04 26.83
C SER A 307 17.67 3.84 27.82
N LYS A 308 18.07 2.58 28.03
CA LYS A 308 19.17 2.20 28.93
C LYS A 308 20.53 2.19 28.24
N ASP A 309 20.53 1.99 26.93
CA ASP A 309 21.73 1.69 26.15
C ASP A 309 21.77 2.36 24.77
N ILE A 310 20.66 2.97 24.31
CA ILE A 310 20.57 3.62 22.99
C ILE A 310 20.55 5.13 23.15
N ALA A 311 21.61 5.79 22.68
CA ALA A 311 21.61 7.24 22.46
C ALA A 311 20.76 7.61 21.24
N VAL A 312 20.06 8.75 21.28
CA VAL A 312 19.23 9.24 20.18
C VAL A 312 19.81 10.54 19.63
N TRP A 313 19.92 10.68 18.31
CA TRP A 313 20.32 11.94 17.69
C TRP A 313 19.11 12.80 17.37
N ILE A 314 19.06 13.95 18.02
CA ILE A 314 17.88 14.81 18.08
C ILE A 314 18.26 16.27 17.86
N LYS A 315 17.37 17.03 17.25
CA LYS A 315 17.56 18.44 16.96
C LYS A 315 17.43 19.27 18.24
N ASN A 316 18.47 20.04 18.57
CA ASN A 316 18.45 20.96 19.70
C ASN A 316 17.74 22.30 19.34
N ASN A 317 17.65 23.21 20.31
CA ASN A 317 17.05 24.54 20.11
C ASN A 317 17.76 25.46 19.11
N LYS A 318 19.00 25.13 18.72
CA LYS A 318 19.75 25.85 17.69
C LYS A 318 19.54 25.28 16.29
N GLY A 319 18.85 24.14 16.19
CA GLY A 319 18.61 23.45 14.92
C GLY A 319 19.68 22.41 14.56
N ASP A 320 20.67 22.17 15.42
CA ASP A 320 21.72 21.17 15.19
C ASP A 320 21.30 19.80 15.72
N PHE A 321 21.65 18.72 15.01
CA PHE A 321 21.52 17.36 15.54
C PHE A 321 22.62 17.10 16.56
N VAL A 322 22.22 16.75 17.79
CA VAL A 322 23.13 16.39 18.88
C VAL A 322 22.74 15.05 19.45
N GLU A 323 23.71 14.39 20.08
CA GLU A 323 23.48 13.14 20.79
C GLU A 323 22.75 13.40 22.12
N LEU A 324 21.65 12.69 22.35
CA LEU A 324 20.95 12.58 23.62
C LEU A 324 21.27 11.21 24.22
N PRO A 325 22.19 11.12 25.20
CA PRO A 325 22.58 9.85 25.80
C PRO A 325 21.42 9.13 26.51
N PRO A 326 21.54 7.82 26.75
CA PRO A 326 20.63 7.06 27.60
C PRO A 326 20.43 7.72 28.97
N GLU A 327 19.21 7.68 29.49
CA GLU A 327 18.83 8.19 30.81
C GLU A 327 19.22 9.66 31.07
N GLN A 328 19.27 10.48 30.01
CA GLN A 328 19.55 11.92 30.09
C GLN A 328 18.40 12.76 29.52
N SER A 329 18.40 14.04 29.90
CA SER A 329 17.48 15.06 29.37
C SER A 329 18.22 16.19 28.66
N MET A 330 17.54 16.84 27.72
CA MET A 330 18.06 18.05 27.06
C MET A 330 16.94 18.99 26.63
N PRO A 331 17.22 20.30 26.41
CA PRO A 331 16.22 21.24 25.95
C PRO A 331 15.89 21.06 24.46
N VAL A 332 14.60 21.14 24.12
CA VAL A 332 14.06 21.05 22.74
C VAL A 332 12.93 22.06 22.50
N SER A 333 12.60 22.29 21.22
CA SER A 333 11.59 23.25 20.78
C SER A 333 10.30 22.59 20.24
N PHE A 334 10.19 21.27 20.40
CA PHE A 334 9.07 20.46 19.94
C PHE A 334 8.63 19.47 21.02
N GLN A 335 7.36 19.08 20.96
CA GLN A 335 6.69 18.39 22.07
C GLN A 335 6.47 16.89 21.85
N SER A 336 6.95 16.32 20.73
CA SER A 336 6.79 14.90 20.44
C SER A 336 7.79 14.39 19.40
N SER A 337 8.14 13.11 19.49
CA SER A 337 8.86 12.37 18.43
C SER A 337 8.03 12.18 17.18
N PHE A 338 6.71 12.25 17.30
CA PHE A 338 5.81 11.98 16.20
C PHE A 338 5.40 13.26 15.50
N ARG A 339 5.24 13.15 14.18
CA ARG A 339 4.61 14.20 13.40
C ARG A 339 3.13 14.23 13.76
N GLU A 340 2.59 15.42 13.97
CA GLU A 340 1.14 15.58 14.00
C GLU A 340 0.58 15.32 12.61
N ILE A 341 0.07 14.10 12.41
CA ILE A 341 -0.70 13.74 11.23
C ILE A 341 -2.05 14.39 11.45
N LYS A 342 -2.31 15.46 10.71
CA LYS A 342 -3.68 15.96 10.61
C LYS A 342 -4.50 14.81 10.07
N THR A 343 -5.55 14.40 10.78
CA THR A 343 -6.49 13.33 10.39
C THR A 343 -6.96 13.47 8.94
N ILE A 344 -6.94 14.68 8.40
CA ILE A 344 -7.20 14.97 7.00
C ILE A 344 -6.20 14.34 6.03
N ASP A 345 -4.90 14.35 6.33
CA ASP A 345 -3.84 13.94 5.41
C ASP A 345 -3.84 12.43 5.16
N SER A 346 -4.27 11.65 6.16
CA SER A 346 -4.42 10.19 6.06
C SER A 346 -5.61 9.75 5.20
N LEU A 347 -6.54 10.65 4.86
CA LEU A 347 -7.70 10.34 4.00
C LEU A 347 -7.36 10.33 2.51
N TYR A 348 -6.14 10.70 2.15
CA TYR A 348 -5.73 10.83 0.76
C TYR A 348 -4.55 9.91 0.46
N PRO A 349 -4.45 9.40 -0.79
CA PRO A 349 -3.30 8.63 -1.21
C PRO A 349 -2.02 9.45 -1.10
N ASN A 350 -0.92 8.76 -0.79
CA ASN A 350 0.41 9.36 -0.80
C ASN A 350 0.78 9.76 -2.22
N SER A 351 1.65 10.78 -2.38
CA SER A 351 2.11 11.20 -3.70
C SER A 351 2.90 10.13 -4.46
N SER A 352 3.39 9.11 -3.73
CA SER A 352 4.06 7.91 -4.23
C SER A 352 3.10 6.77 -4.60
N THR A 353 1.79 6.90 -4.32
CA THR A 353 0.81 5.86 -4.63
C THR A 353 0.77 5.60 -6.13
N ASN A 354 1.13 4.38 -6.51
CA ASN A 354 1.04 3.95 -7.90
C ASN A 354 -0.42 3.69 -8.27
N ILE A 355 -0.98 4.54 -9.14
CA ILE A 355 -2.31 4.37 -9.70
C ILE A 355 -2.18 3.66 -11.04
N LYS A 356 -2.75 2.46 -11.10
CA LYS A 356 -2.77 1.64 -12.32
C LYS A 356 -3.41 2.45 -13.46
N TYR A 357 -2.80 2.41 -14.63
CA TYR A 357 -3.29 3.06 -15.87
C TYR A 357 -3.24 4.59 -15.91
N HIS A 358 -2.60 5.23 -14.94
CA HIS A 358 -2.17 6.62 -15.08
C HIS A 358 -0.85 6.70 -15.86
N VAL A 359 -0.81 7.56 -16.87
CA VAL A 359 0.40 8.02 -17.57
C VAL A 359 1.03 9.23 -16.86
N ASP A 360 2.26 9.60 -17.22
CA ASP A 360 3.06 10.58 -16.46
C ASP A 360 2.33 11.89 -16.14
N TRP A 361 1.68 12.52 -17.13
CA TRP A 361 0.96 13.79 -16.88
C TRP A 361 -0.25 13.61 -15.96
N THR A 362 -0.96 12.46 -16.05
CA THR A 362 -2.11 12.17 -15.19
C THR A 362 -1.70 11.95 -13.76
N ARG A 363 -0.53 11.34 -13.50
CA ARG A 363 0.03 11.18 -12.15
C ARG A 363 0.35 12.53 -11.52
N VAL A 364 0.97 13.42 -12.30
CA VAL A 364 1.29 14.78 -11.83
C VAL A 364 0.01 15.56 -11.51
N ASN A 365 -0.97 15.54 -12.42
CA ASN A 365 -2.24 16.25 -12.20
C ASN A 365 -3.02 15.67 -11.02
N TYR A 366 -3.08 14.35 -10.89
CA TYR A 366 -3.73 13.69 -9.75
C TYR A 366 -3.12 14.17 -8.43
N ASN A 367 -1.79 14.15 -8.30
CA ASN A 367 -1.10 14.65 -7.11
C ASN A 367 -1.39 16.13 -6.83
N HIS A 368 -1.44 16.96 -7.88
CA HIS A 368 -1.80 18.37 -7.75
C HIS A 368 -3.22 18.55 -7.21
N ARG A 369 -4.20 17.81 -7.77
CA ARG A 369 -5.60 17.88 -7.34
C ARG A 369 -5.79 17.36 -5.92
N ILE A 370 -5.15 16.25 -5.54
CA ILE A 370 -5.14 15.75 -4.16
C ILE A 370 -4.61 16.84 -3.20
N ALA A 371 -3.52 17.53 -3.56
CA ALA A 371 -3.00 18.63 -2.75
C ALA A 371 -4.00 19.79 -2.60
N THR A 372 -4.83 20.06 -3.62
CA THR A 372 -5.92 21.05 -3.49
C THR A 372 -7.05 20.58 -2.59
N PHE A 373 -7.41 19.30 -2.63
CA PHE A 373 -8.44 18.73 -1.76
C PHE A 373 -8.00 18.76 -0.30
N LYS A 374 -6.73 18.43 0.00
CA LYS A 374 -6.14 18.57 1.35
C LYS A 374 -6.27 19.98 1.94
N LYS A 375 -6.18 21.02 1.09
CA LYS A 375 -6.34 22.43 1.51
C LYS A 375 -7.80 22.84 1.72
N SER A 376 -8.74 22.12 1.13
CA SER A 376 -10.19 22.37 1.22
C SER A 376 -10.95 21.04 1.32
N PRO A 377 -10.80 20.33 2.46
CA PRO A 377 -11.41 19.03 2.65
C PRO A 377 -12.94 19.09 2.63
N LEU A 378 -13.56 17.92 2.44
CA LEU A 378 -15.01 17.77 2.61
C LEU A 378 -15.42 18.05 4.07
N ASN A 379 -16.72 18.26 4.26
CA ASN A 379 -17.38 18.28 5.55
C ASN A 379 -18.51 17.24 5.57
N PHE A 380 -18.90 16.81 6.77
CA PHE A 380 -20.09 15.98 6.94
C PHE A 380 -21.32 16.68 6.35
N GLY A 381 -22.13 15.92 5.60
CA GLY A 381 -23.32 16.43 4.94
C GLY A 381 -23.08 17.23 3.65
N ASP A 382 -21.85 17.35 3.16
CA ASP A 382 -21.59 17.89 1.81
C ASP A 382 -22.30 17.06 0.73
N ILE A 383 -22.54 17.67 -0.44
CA ILE A 383 -22.91 16.99 -1.69
C ILE A 383 -21.65 16.91 -2.54
N VAL A 384 -21.28 15.76 -3.09
CA VAL A 384 -19.96 15.58 -3.70
C VAL A 384 -20.07 15.11 -5.14
N PHE A 385 -19.43 15.84 -6.06
CA PHE A 385 -19.30 15.45 -7.46
C PHE A 385 -17.94 14.78 -7.68
N VAL A 386 -17.94 13.48 -7.96
CA VAL A 386 -16.74 12.66 -8.13
C VAL A 386 -16.60 12.25 -9.58
N GLY A 387 -15.43 12.50 -10.17
CA GLY A 387 -15.20 12.11 -11.56
C GLY A 387 -13.86 12.55 -12.13
N ASN A 388 -13.84 12.72 -13.44
CA ASN A 388 -12.66 13.08 -14.23
C ASN A 388 -12.63 14.58 -14.62
N SER A 389 -12.00 14.91 -15.75
CA SER A 389 -11.91 16.28 -16.30
C SER A 389 -13.27 16.94 -16.53
N ILE A 390 -14.28 16.17 -16.95
CA ILE A 390 -15.64 16.68 -17.20
C ILE A 390 -16.29 17.14 -15.88
N THR A 391 -16.03 16.42 -14.78
CA THR A 391 -16.47 16.85 -13.44
C THR A 391 -15.65 18.02 -12.91
N GLU A 392 -14.34 18.02 -13.14
CA GLU A 392 -13.43 19.08 -12.70
C GLU A 392 -13.81 20.43 -13.33
N GLN A 393 -14.00 20.45 -14.65
CA GLN A 393 -14.36 21.65 -15.42
C GLN A 393 -15.77 22.19 -15.11
N GLY A 394 -16.61 21.40 -14.43
CA GLY A 394 -17.86 21.89 -13.84
C GLY A 394 -17.65 22.97 -12.77
N GLY A 395 -16.42 23.16 -12.26
CA GLY A 395 -16.08 24.26 -11.36
C GLY A 395 -16.90 24.24 -10.06
N ASN A 396 -17.59 25.34 -9.76
CA ASN A 396 -18.43 25.50 -8.57
C ASN A 396 -19.81 24.85 -8.75
N TRP A 397 -19.92 23.56 -8.42
CA TRP A 397 -21.18 22.83 -8.46
C TRP A 397 -22.25 23.40 -7.53
N GLY A 398 -21.87 24.05 -6.43
CA GLY A 398 -22.81 24.69 -5.52
C GLY A 398 -23.56 25.86 -6.18
N GLU A 399 -22.82 26.73 -6.85
CA GLU A 399 -23.40 27.84 -7.63
C GLU A 399 -24.28 27.32 -8.77
N LYS A 400 -23.83 26.30 -9.50
CA LYS A 400 -24.59 25.71 -10.61
C LYS A 400 -25.91 25.10 -10.17
N LEU A 401 -25.91 24.38 -9.04
CA LEU A 401 -27.12 23.72 -8.52
C LEU A 401 -27.99 24.65 -7.67
N GLY A 402 -27.44 25.74 -7.15
CA GLY A 402 -28.11 26.61 -6.20
C GLY A 402 -28.08 26.06 -4.76
N VAL A 403 -27.06 25.27 -4.41
CA VAL A 403 -26.87 24.68 -3.07
C VAL A 403 -25.51 25.07 -2.50
N LYS A 404 -25.41 25.31 -1.19
CA LYS A 404 -24.19 25.90 -0.60
C LYS A 404 -23.03 24.92 -0.40
N ASN A 405 -23.32 23.62 -0.32
CA ASN A 405 -22.42 22.58 0.14
C ASN A 405 -22.08 21.54 -0.94
N ALA A 406 -22.23 21.87 -2.24
CA ALA A 406 -21.77 20.98 -3.31
C ALA A 406 -20.28 21.18 -3.62
N ARG A 407 -19.51 20.10 -3.56
CA ARG A 407 -18.05 20.07 -3.67
C ARG A 407 -17.60 19.32 -4.91
N ASN A 408 -16.57 19.86 -5.56
CA ASN A 408 -15.95 19.26 -6.73
C ASN A 408 -14.79 18.33 -6.30
N ARG A 409 -14.89 17.06 -6.69
CA ARG A 409 -13.84 16.02 -6.57
C ARG A 409 -13.54 15.38 -7.93
N GLY A 410 -13.59 16.20 -8.98
CA GLY A 410 -13.11 15.88 -10.32
C GLY A 410 -11.60 16.04 -10.45
N ILE A 411 -10.97 15.09 -11.14
CA ILE A 411 -9.53 15.10 -11.49
C ILE A 411 -9.36 14.80 -12.99
N ALA A 412 -8.79 15.72 -13.75
CA ALA A 412 -8.51 15.52 -15.17
C ALA A 412 -7.55 14.34 -15.39
N GLY A 413 -7.91 13.46 -16.33
CA GLY A 413 -7.18 12.22 -16.62
C GLY A 413 -7.44 11.06 -15.66
N ASP A 414 -8.27 11.25 -14.62
CA ASP A 414 -8.53 10.19 -13.64
C ASP A 414 -9.33 9.02 -14.23
N VAL A 415 -9.06 7.82 -13.72
CA VAL A 415 -9.66 6.54 -14.14
C VAL A 415 -10.38 5.91 -12.96
N THR A 416 -11.15 4.84 -13.18
CA THR A 416 -11.90 4.17 -12.12
C THR A 416 -11.00 3.69 -10.97
N ASP A 417 -9.82 3.13 -11.28
CA ASP A 417 -8.81 2.73 -10.30
C ASP A 417 -8.30 3.92 -9.44
N GLY A 418 -8.19 5.12 -10.03
CA GLY A 418 -7.72 6.31 -9.32
C GLY A 418 -8.76 6.87 -8.34
N VAL A 419 -10.06 6.76 -8.66
CA VAL A 419 -11.14 7.07 -7.72
C VAL A 419 -11.11 6.14 -6.51
N LEU A 420 -10.95 4.82 -6.73
CA LEU A 420 -10.84 3.84 -5.65
C LEU A 420 -9.67 4.14 -4.70
N LYS A 421 -8.58 4.75 -5.19
CA LYS A 421 -7.41 5.12 -4.37
C LYS A 421 -7.59 6.37 -3.50
N ARG A 422 -8.61 7.20 -3.78
CA ARG A 422 -8.93 8.43 -3.01
C ARG A 422 -10.31 8.42 -2.40
N ILE A 423 -10.92 7.24 -2.30
CA ILE A 423 -12.30 7.08 -1.84
C ILE A 423 -12.45 7.33 -0.34
N ASP A 424 -11.35 7.24 0.42
CA ASP A 424 -11.32 7.36 1.89
C ASP A 424 -11.81 8.73 2.38
N GLU A 425 -11.54 9.82 1.64
CA GLU A 425 -12.11 11.13 1.97
C GLU A 425 -13.65 11.09 1.94
N ILE A 426 -14.23 10.42 0.95
CA ILE A 426 -15.69 10.32 0.78
C ILE A 426 -16.29 9.44 1.87
N THR A 427 -15.72 8.27 2.12
CA THR A 427 -16.24 7.31 3.11
C THR A 427 -16.07 7.81 4.54
N TYR A 428 -15.02 8.59 4.81
CA TYR A 428 -14.82 9.24 6.10
C TYR A 428 -15.83 10.35 6.36
N TYR A 429 -16.02 11.26 5.40
CA TYR A 429 -16.90 12.42 5.56
C TYR A 429 -18.38 12.13 5.34
N LYS A 430 -18.74 10.95 4.84
CA LYS A 430 -20.12 10.48 4.75
C LYS A 430 -21.08 11.54 4.20
N PRO A 431 -20.87 11.99 2.96
CA PRO A 431 -21.66 13.07 2.38
C PRO A 431 -23.15 12.74 2.33
N LYS A 432 -24.00 13.78 2.25
CA LYS A 432 -25.46 13.61 2.04
C LYS A 432 -25.71 12.90 0.71
N ALA A 433 -24.94 13.26 -0.32
CA ALA A 433 -25.06 12.67 -1.65
C ALA A 433 -23.72 12.64 -2.40
N VAL A 434 -23.53 11.62 -3.24
CA VAL A 434 -22.42 11.50 -4.19
C VAL A 434 -22.96 11.39 -5.60
N PHE A 435 -22.52 12.28 -6.48
CA PHE A 435 -22.74 12.23 -7.93
C PHE A 435 -21.49 11.68 -8.60
N LEU A 436 -21.55 10.45 -9.12
CA LEU A 436 -20.41 9.75 -9.71
C LEU A 436 -20.51 9.73 -11.23
N LEU A 437 -19.53 10.30 -11.93
CA LEU A 437 -19.34 10.16 -13.38
C LEU A 437 -17.87 9.88 -13.69
N ILE A 438 -17.55 8.64 -14.06
CA ILE A 438 -16.18 8.18 -14.33
C ILE A 438 -16.18 7.10 -15.43
N GLY A 439 -15.01 6.78 -16.00
CA GLY A 439 -14.85 5.69 -16.97
C GLY A 439 -14.44 6.12 -18.38
N ILE A 440 -14.62 7.40 -18.75
CA ILE A 440 -14.28 7.85 -20.12
C ILE A 440 -12.78 7.71 -20.44
N ASN A 441 -11.91 8.01 -19.47
CA ASN A 441 -10.46 7.90 -19.62
C ASN A 441 -10.02 6.43 -19.66
N ASP A 442 -10.68 5.55 -18.91
CA ASP A 442 -10.47 4.11 -19.00
C ASP A 442 -10.76 3.61 -20.43
N LEU A 443 -11.86 4.05 -21.04
CA LEU A 443 -12.20 3.67 -22.41
C LEU A 443 -11.27 4.29 -23.46
N PHE A 444 -10.77 5.51 -23.22
CA PHE A 444 -9.73 6.12 -24.04
C PHE A 444 -8.42 5.31 -23.97
N ASN A 445 -7.98 4.96 -22.77
CA ASN A 445 -6.77 4.16 -22.55
C ASN A 445 -6.90 2.72 -23.07
N LEU A 446 -8.11 2.13 -23.02
CA LEU A 446 -8.40 0.84 -23.66
C LEU A 446 -8.11 0.87 -25.16
N HIS A 447 -8.51 1.93 -25.86
CA HIS A 447 -8.31 2.06 -27.29
C HIS A 447 -6.84 2.37 -27.65
N TYR A 448 -6.24 3.38 -27.02
CA TYR A 448 -4.93 3.89 -27.43
C TYR A 448 -3.74 3.21 -26.75
N LEU A 449 -3.85 2.89 -25.47
CA LEU A 449 -2.76 2.30 -24.70
C LEU A 449 -2.90 0.78 -24.60
N LYS A 450 -4.12 0.23 -24.78
CA LYS A 450 -4.46 -1.19 -24.64
C LYS A 450 -4.09 -1.79 -23.29
N GLU A 451 -4.01 -0.95 -22.26
CA GLU A 451 -3.64 -1.36 -20.90
C GLU A 451 -4.85 -1.75 -20.06
N ILE A 452 -6.01 -1.15 -20.35
CA ILE A 452 -7.27 -1.46 -19.66
C ILE A 452 -7.78 -2.82 -20.16
N PRO A 453 -8.24 -3.73 -19.27
CA PRO A 453 -8.58 -5.09 -19.69
C PRO A 453 -9.79 -5.19 -20.62
N SER A 454 -10.88 -4.48 -20.31
CA SER A 454 -12.14 -4.53 -21.08
C SER A 454 -13.16 -3.47 -20.61
N PRO A 455 -14.23 -3.19 -21.38
CA PRO A 455 -15.36 -2.40 -20.90
C PRO A 455 -16.04 -3.00 -19.65
N GLU A 456 -16.09 -4.32 -19.53
CA GLU A 456 -16.61 -5.02 -18.34
C GLU A 456 -15.81 -4.69 -17.08
N TYR A 457 -14.48 -4.59 -17.20
CA TYR A 457 -13.62 -4.17 -16.09
C TYR A 457 -13.99 -2.76 -15.61
N VAL A 458 -14.18 -1.83 -16.55
CA VAL A 458 -14.57 -0.44 -16.24
C VAL A 458 -15.94 -0.42 -15.54
N ALA A 459 -16.93 -1.14 -16.07
CA ALA A 459 -18.25 -1.24 -15.46
C ALA A 459 -18.17 -1.83 -14.04
N ASN A 460 -17.43 -2.91 -13.84
CA ASN A 460 -17.27 -3.54 -12.53
C ASN A 460 -16.58 -2.61 -11.52
N ASN A 461 -15.57 -1.85 -11.94
CA ASN A 461 -14.94 -0.87 -11.04
C ASN A 461 -15.88 0.29 -10.68
N ILE A 462 -16.72 0.75 -11.62
CA ILE A 462 -17.75 1.76 -11.33
C ILE A 462 -18.70 1.23 -10.26
N ILE A 463 -19.20 0.00 -10.42
CA ILE A 463 -20.07 -0.65 -9.43
C ILE A 463 -19.35 -0.79 -8.09
N LYS A 464 -18.10 -1.25 -8.08
CA LYS A 464 -17.29 -1.37 -6.87
C LYS A 464 -17.11 -0.05 -6.13
N ILE A 465 -16.93 1.07 -6.83
CA ILE A 465 -16.88 2.40 -6.19
C ILE A 465 -18.17 2.67 -5.43
N THR A 466 -19.33 2.37 -6.05
CA THR A 466 -20.62 2.55 -5.39
C THR A 466 -20.76 1.63 -4.17
N GLU A 467 -20.38 0.36 -4.28
CA GLU A 467 -20.44 -0.63 -3.18
C GLU A 467 -19.60 -0.16 -1.98
N VAL A 468 -18.35 0.25 -2.19
CA VAL A 468 -17.45 0.73 -1.11
C VAL A 468 -18.04 1.95 -0.39
N ILE A 469 -18.64 2.88 -1.14
CA ILE A 469 -19.30 4.06 -0.54
C ILE A 469 -20.49 3.63 0.30
N HIS A 470 -21.33 2.75 -0.22
CA HIS A 470 -22.53 2.30 0.50
C HIS A 470 -22.19 1.48 1.76
N GLU A 471 -21.21 0.58 1.68
CA GLU A 471 -20.77 -0.22 2.84
C GLU A 471 -20.19 0.65 3.96
N SER A 472 -19.40 1.67 3.59
CA SER A 472 -18.72 2.54 4.56
C SER A 472 -19.58 3.72 5.03
N SER A 473 -20.58 4.09 4.22
CA SER A 473 -21.45 5.25 4.40
C SER A 473 -22.88 4.95 3.91
N PRO A 474 -23.63 4.09 4.63
CA PRO A 474 -24.92 3.57 4.16
C PRO A 474 -26.02 4.63 4.04
N GLU A 475 -25.87 5.80 4.68
CA GLU A 475 -26.80 6.93 4.57
C GLU A 475 -26.49 7.86 3.39
N THR A 476 -25.35 7.68 2.72
CA THR A 476 -24.99 8.48 1.55
C THR A 476 -25.82 8.07 0.35
N GLN A 477 -26.56 9.02 -0.21
CA GLN A 477 -27.29 8.80 -1.45
C GLN A 477 -26.34 8.81 -2.64
N ILE A 478 -26.25 7.69 -3.36
CA ILE A 478 -25.36 7.55 -4.51
C ILE A 478 -26.16 7.75 -5.79
N TYR A 479 -25.78 8.75 -6.57
CA TYR A 479 -26.31 9.05 -7.90
C TYR A 479 -25.24 8.68 -8.94
N LEU A 480 -25.36 7.48 -9.50
CA LEU A 480 -24.47 7.04 -10.57
C LEU A 480 -24.93 7.61 -11.90
N GLN A 481 -24.03 8.24 -12.65
CA GLN A 481 -24.34 8.88 -13.92
C GLN A 481 -23.72 8.09 -15.07
N THR A 482 -24.52 7.84 -16.12
CA THR A 482 -24.02 7.19 -17.34
C THR A 482 -22.90 8.01 -17.98
N ILE A 483 -21.89 7.33 -18.55
CA ILE A 483 -20.83 7.96 -19.33
C ILE A 483 -21.45 8.72 -20.50
N LEU A 484 -21.04 9.97 -20.71
CA LEU A 484 -21.52 10.81 -21.82
C LEU A 484 -21.08 10.25 -23.19
N PRO A 485 -21.85 10.50 -24.26
CA PRO A 485 -21.36 10.27 -25.62
C PRO A 485 -20.18 11.22 -25.93
N THR A 486 -19.40 10.89 -26.96
CA THR A 486 -18.34 11.76 -27.49
C THR A 486 -18.54 11.95 -28.99
N SER A 487 -17.77 12.84 -29.62
CA SER A 487 -17.70 12.93 -31.09
C SER A 487 -16.77 11.90 -31.72
N ALA A 488 -16.17 11.01 -30.92
CA ALA A 488 -15.22 10.01 -31.36
C ALA A 488 -15.91 8.65 -31.54
N ASP A 489 -16.28 8.35 -32.79
CA ASP A 489 -17.06 7.15 -33.15
C ASP A 489 -16.48 5.85 -32.60
N TYR A 490 -15.15 5.72 -32.55
CA TYR A 490 -14.47 4.52 -32.04
C TYR A 490 -14.75 4.25 -30.55
N MET A 491 -15.20 5.25 -29.79
CA MET A 491 -15.56 5.08 -28.37
C MET A 491 -17.02 4.65 -28.17
N ALA A 492 -17.89 4.88 -29.16
CA ALA A 492 -19.34 4.78 -29.00
C ALA A 492 -19.78 3.37 -28.56
N GLU A 493 -19.24 2.32 -29.17
CA GLU A 493 -19.55 0.93 -28.81
C GLU A 493 -19.21 0.63 -27.34
N ASN A 494 -18.00 1.00 -26.92
CA ASN A 494 -17.53 0.75 -25.56
C ASN A 494 -18.30 1.56 -24.51
N ILE A 495 -18.63 2.82 -24.81
CA ILE A 495 -19.46 3.68 -23.94
C ILE A 495 -20.85 3.04 -23.77
N ASN A 496 -21.49 2.67 -24.89
CA ASN A 496 -22.80 2.01 -24.87
C ASN A 496 -22.77 0.71 -24.07
N LYS A 497 -21.69 -0.08 -24.21
CA LYS A 497 -21.50 -1.33 -23.48
C LYS A 497 -21.38 -1.10 -21.98
N VAL A 498 -20.55 -0.16 -21.52
CA VAL A 498 -20.44 0.17 -20.08
C VAL A 498 -21.77 0.69 -19.55
N ASN A 499 -22.42 1.62 -20.27
CA ASN A 499 -23.70 2.18 -19.87
C ASN A 499 -24.81 1.11 -19.78
N ALA A 500 -24.83 0.13 -20.69
CA ALA A 500 -25.76 -1.00 -20.61
C ALA A 500 -25.49 -1.89 -19.38
N LEU A 501 -24.22 -2.16 -19.07
CA LEU A 501 -23.83 -2.98 -17.91
C LEU A 501 -24.22 -2.33 -16.58
N ILE A 502 -24.00 -1.03 -16.41
CA ILE A 502 -24.41 -0.31 -15.19
C ILE A 502 -25.94 -0.17 -15.09
N LYS A 503 -26.65 0.00 -16.21
CA LYS A 503 -28.12 -0.01 -16.27
C LYS A 503 -28.70 -1.36 -15.85
N ALA A 504 -28.09 -2.45 -16.31
CA ALA A 504 -28.56 -3.80 -15.99
C ALA A 504 -28.48 -4.15 -14.49
N ARG A 505 -27.66 -3.43 -13.71
CA ARG A 505 -27.49 -3.62 -12.27
C ARG A 505 -28.47 -2.82 -11.40
N GLU A 506 -29.21 -1.87 -11.99
CA GLU A 506 -30.00 -0.87 -11.25
C GLU A 506 -31.04 -1.47 -10.28
N LYS A 507 -31.69 -2.58 -10.65
CA LYS A 507 -32.80 -3.15 -9.85
C LYS A 507 -32.40 -3.62 -8.46
N ASP A 508 -31.15 -4.02 -8.29
CA ASP A 508 -30.59 -4.53 -7.02
C ASP A 508 -29.45 -3.64 -6.51
N ALA A 509 -29.36 -2.41 -7.02
CA ALA A 509 -28.25 -1.51 -6.76
C ALA A 509 -28.45 -0.65 -5.51
N ASN A 510 -27.33 -0.28 -4.90
CA ASN A 510 -27.19 0.69 -3.82
C ASN A 510 -27.05 2.15 -4.32
N TYR A 511 -27.50 2.43 -5.55
CA TYR A 511 -27.44 3.75 -6.18
C TYR A 511 -28.70 4.01 -7.01
N GLN A 512 -29.03 5.29 -7.21
CA GLN A 512 -29.97 5.76 -8.22
C GLN A 512 -29.19 6.10 -9.50
N LEU A 513 -29.64 5.59 -10.65
CA LEU A 513 -29.02 5.89 -11.93
C LEU A 513 -29.60 7.17 -12.55
N ILE A 514 -28.74 8.06 -13.02
CA ILE A 514 -29.09 9.25 -13.83
C ILE A 514 -28.59 9.03 -15.25
N ASN A 515 -29.52 9.00 -16.21
CA ASN A 515 -29.23 8.66 -17.61
C ASN A 515 -28.81 9.89 -18.43
N LEU A 516 -27.66 10.48 -18.10
CA LEU A 516 -27.12 11.62 -18.85
C LEU A 516 -26.86 11.31 -20.32
N PHE A 517 -26.49 10.07 -20.68
CA PHE A 517 -26.16 9.73 -22.07
C PHE A 517 -27.31 10.10 -23.02
N GLU A 518 -28.55 9.80 -22.63
CA GLU A 518 -29.75 10.07 -23.40
C GLU A 518 -30.00 11.57 -23.63
N ALA A 519 -29.70 12.41 -22.63
CA ALA A 519 -29.84 13.86 -22.77
C ALA A 519 -28.81 14.45 -23.76
N PHE A 520 -27.63 13.85 -23.88
CA PHE A 520 -26.50 14.40 -24.62
C PHE A 520 -26.30 13.82 -26.03
N VAL A 521 -26.84 12.63 -26.32
CA VAL A 521 -26.69 11.95 -27.61
C VAL A 521 -27.59 12.57 -28.69
N GLY A 522 -27.06 12.74 -29.90
CA GLY A 522 -27.80 13.15 -31.09
C GLY A 522 -28.24 11.95 -31.93
N ASP A 523 -28.94 12.21 -33.03
CA ASP A 523 -29.51 11.17 -33.91
C ASP A 523 -28.43 10.27 -34.55
N ASN A 524 -27.18 10.75 -34.62
CA ASN A 524 -26.04 9.99 -35.13
C ASN A 524 -25.37 9.10 -34.07
N GLY A 525 -25.89 9.04 -32.84
CA GLY A 525 -25.30 8.26 -31.75
C GLY A 525 -24.07 8.91 -31.08
N LEU A 526 -23.73 10.15 -31.47
CA LEU A 526 -22.61 10.92 -30.93
C LEU A 526 -23.10 12.09 -30.08
N ILE A 527 -22.18 12.76 -29.39
CA ILE A 527 -22.54 13.96 -28.62
C ILE A 527 -23.07 15.07 -29.52
N LYS A 528 -24.12 15.77 -29.08
CA LYS A 528 -24.62 16.98 -29.76
C LYS A 528 -23.50 18.03 -29.84
N PRO A 529 -23.05 18.44 -31.05
CA PRO A 529 -21.86 19.29 -31.20
C PRO A 529 -21.94 20.63 -30.47
N HIS A 530 -23.13 21.22 -30.34
CA HIS A 530 -23.32 22.50 -29.66
C HIS A 530 -23.21 22.43 -28.13
N LEU A 531 -23.10 21.25 -27.52
CA LEU A 531 -22.95 21.06 -26.07
C LEU A 531 -21.49 20.86 -25.63
N THR A 532 -20.55 20.77 -26.57
CA THR A 532 -19.15 20.46 -26.31
C THR A 532 -18.21 21.50 -26.93
N SER A 533 -17.03 21.66 -26.35
CA SER A 533 -15.96 22.52 -26.89
C SER A 533 -15.02 21.77 -27.85
N ASP A 534 -14.82 20.47 -27.65
CA ASP A 534 -13.80 19.68 -28.36
C ASP A 534 -14.27 18.26 -28.76
N GLY A 535 -15.54 17.94 -28.54
CA GLY A 535 -16.09 16.60 -28.78
C GLY A 535 -16.14 15.69 -27.56
N THR A 536 -15.55 16.09 -26.42
CA THR A 536 -15.57 15.33 -25.15
C THR A 536 -15.93 16.22 -23.96
N HIS A 537 -15.32 17.40 -23.84
CA HIS A 537 -15.53 18.33 -22.74
C HIS A 537 -16.72 19.24 -23.02
N LEU A 538 -17.51 19.52 -21.98
CA LEU A 538 -18.73 20.31 -22.10
C LEU A 538 -18.42 21.80 -22.16
N ASN A 539 -19.20 22.53 -22.94
CA ASN A 539 -19.26 23.99 -22.87
C ASN A 539 -20.35 24.44 -21.88
N GLU A 540 -20.61 25.75 -21.78
CA GLU A 540 -21.61 26.29 -20.86
C GLU A 540 -23.03 25.72 -21.07
N LEU A 541 -23.44 25.49 -22.32
CA LEU A 541 -24.73 24.89 -22.65
C LEU A 541 -24.79 23.42 -22.19
N GLY A 542 -23.69 22.68 -22.37
CA GLY A 542 -23.57 21.31 -21.87
C GLY A 542 -23.71 21.23 -20.36
N TYR A 543 -23.01 22.08 -19.61
CA TYR A 543 -23.15 22.12 -18.13
C TYR A 543 -24.53 22.57 -17.69
N LYS A 544 -25.17 23.50 -18.41
CA LYS A 544 -26.55 23.91 -18.12
C LYS A 544 -27.51 22.73 -18.27
N LEU A 545 -27.40 21.97 -19.37
CA LEU A 545 -28.22 20.77 -19.58
C LEU A 545 -27.99 19.73 -18.49
N TRP A 546 -26.74 19.48 -18.10
CA TRP A 546 -26.42 18.54 -17.01
C TRP A 546 -27.14 18.94 -15.71
N VAL A 547 -27.05 20.21 -15.32
CA VAL A 547 -27.73 20.74 -14.12
C VAL A 547 -29.25 20.57 -14.20
N GLU A 548 -29.85 20.86 -15.36
CA GLU A 548 -31.29 20.69 -15.58
C GLU A 548 -31.71 19.22 -15.46
N THR A 549 -30.93 18.29 -16.02
CA THR A 549 -31.19 16.84 -15.89
C THR A 549 -31.12 16.37 -14.44
N ILE A 550 -30.10 16.80 -13.67
CA ILE A 550 -30.03 16.46 -12.24
C ILE A 550 -31.25 17.00 -11.49
N LYS A 551 -31.63 18.25 -11.71
CA LYS A 551 -32.76 18.89 -11.02
C LYS A 551 -34.11 18.25 -11.36
N SER A 552 -34.25 17.62 -12.53
CA SER A 552 -35.46 16.89 -12.88
C SER A 552 -35.57 15.50 -12.21
N GLU A 553 -34.45 14.94 -11.76
CA GLU A 553 -34.39 13.56 -11.24
C GLU A 553 -34.11 13.47 -9.74
N VAL A 554 -33.61 14.55 -9.13
CA VAL A 554 -33.15 14.57 -7.73
C VAL A 554 -33.65 15.81 -7.00
N ASP A 555 -34.29 15.61 -5.85
CA ASP A 555 -34.54 16.69 -4.89
C ASP A 555 -33.34 16.83 -3.95
N LEU A 556 -32.65 17.96 -4.05
CA LEU A 556 -31.43 18.26 -3.29
C LEU A 556 -31.70 19.04 -2.00
N ASN A 557 -32.95 19.45 -1.75
CA ASN A 557 -33.32 20.26 -0.58
C ASN A 557 -33.31 19.48 0.75
#